data_AF-A0A966Z7E9-F1
#
_entry.id   AF-A0A966Z7E9-F1
#
_cell.length_a   1.000
_cell.length_b   1.000
_cell.length_c   1.000
_cell.angle_alpha   90.00
_cell.angle_beta   90.00
_cell.angle_gamma   90.00
#
_symmetry.space_group_name_H-M   'P 1'
#
loop_
_entity.id
_entity.type
_entity.pdbx_description
1 polymer ?
#
loop_
_entity_poly.entity_id
_entity_poly.type
_entity_poly.pdbx_seq_one_letter_code
_entity_poly.pdbx_strand_id
1 'polypeptide(L)' 'MFDRQHTLAHIDPELWASIQNENHRQEEHIELIASENYTSPAVMAAQGSQLTNKYAEGYP' A
#
# COMPACT_ATOMS: atom_id res chain seq x y z
N MET A 1 -16.59 8.16 -9.63
CA MET A 1 -17.09 6.96 -8.92
C MET A 1 -16.61 6.91 -7.47
N PHE A 2 -15.48 7.50 -7.10
CA PHE A 2 -15.28 8.12 -5.77
C PHE A 2 -14.49 9.40 -5.99
N ASP A 3 -14.62 10.38 -5.09
CA ASP A 3 -13.82 11.60 -5.18
C ASP A 3 -12.37 11.26 -4.81
N ARG A 4 -11.41 11.70 -5.65
CA ARG A 4 -9.98 11.52 -5.37
C ARG A 4 -9.50 12.37 -4.20
N GLN A 5 -10.30 13.33 -3.75
CA GLN A 5 -10.03 14.13 -2.56
C GLN A 5 -10.22 13.36 -1.25
N HIS A 6 -10.92 12.21 -1.29
CA HIS A 6 -11.12 11.33 -0.15
C HIS A 6 -9.88 10.43 0.05
N THR A 7 -8.81 11.01 0.60
CA THR A 7 -7.57 10.29 0.90
C THR A 7 -7.68 9.54 2.23
N LEU A 8 -6.86 8.51 2.41
CA LEU A 8 -6.78 7.78 3.68
C LEU A 8 -6.40 8.71 4.84
N ALA A 9 -5.51 9.68 4.60
CA ALA A 9 -5.14 10.69 5.59
C ALA A 9 -6.32 11.54 6.10
N HIS A 10 -7.36 11.74 5.28
CA HIS A 10 -8.55 12.49 5.67
C HIS A 10 -9.63 11.59 6.30
N ILE A 11 -9.83 10.39 5.73
CA ILE A 11 -10.88 9.47 6.18
C ILE A 11 -10.49 8.76 7.48
N ASP A 12 -9.23 8.36 7.59
CA ASP A 12 -8.67 7.62 8.73
C ASP A 12 -7.24 8.12 9.04
N PRO A 13 -7.12 9.27 9.72
CA PRO A 13 -5.82 9.87 10.05
C PRO A 13 -4.99 9.02 11.00
N GLU A 14 -5.62 8.19 11.84
CA GLU A 14 -4.91 7.30 12.76
C GLU A 14 -4.20 6.19 11.99
N LEU A 15 -4.91 5.51 11.09
CA LEU A 15 -4.32 4.48 10.23
C LEU A 15 -3.24 5.07 9.31
N TRP A 16 -3.47 6.27 8.76
CA TRP A 16 -2.46 6.96 7.98
C TRP A 16 -1.18 7.22 8.79
N ALA A 17 -1.30 7.69 10.03
CA ALA A 17 -0.16 7.91 10.91
C ALA A 17 0.61 6.60 11.18
N SER A 18 -0.07 5.48 11.39
CA SER A 18 0.57 4.17 11.54
C SER A 18 1.38 3.78 10.29
N ILE A 19 0.86 4.02 9.09
CA ILE A 19 1.58 3.76 7.82
C ILE A 19 2.83 4.63 7.72
N GLN A 20 2.73 5.92 8.05
CA GLN A 20 3.89 6.82 8.00
C GLN A 20 4.98 6.43 9.00
N ASN A 21 4.59 6.01 10.22
CA ASN A 21 5.52 5.53 11.23
C ASN A 21 6.25 4.25 10.77
N GLU A 22 5.56 3.33 10.07
CA GLU A 22 6.20 2.13 9.53
C GLU A 22 7.14 2.44 8.37
N ASN A 23 6.78 3.36 7.47
CA ASN A 23 7.68 3.82 6.41
C ASN A 23 8.98 4.38 7.02
N HIS A 24 8.86 5.22 8.05
CA HIS A 24 9.99 5.77 8.76
C HIS A 24 10.85 4.68 9.42
N ARG A 25 10.21 3.70 10.09
CA ARG A 25 10.92 2.57 10.70
C ARG A 25 11.74 1.80 9.65
N GLN A 26 11.16 1.53 8.48
CA GLN A 26 11.85 0.81 7.40
C GLN A 26 13.04 1.61 6.84
N GLU A 27 12.94 2.92 6.75
CA GLU A 27 14.03 3.78 6.25
C GLU A 27 15.18 3.94 7.24
N GLU A 28 14.89 3.94 8.55
CA GLU A 28 15.90 4.15 9.59
C GLU A 28 16.68 2.89 10.01
N HIS A 29 16.20 1.70 9.64
CA HIS A 29 16.78 0.44 10.08
C HIS A 29 17.41 -0.35 8.93
N ILE A 30 18.54 -0.98 9.21
CA ILE A 30 19.09 -2.00 8.30
C ILE A 30 18.26 -3.27 8.48
N GLU A 31 17.52 -3.64 7.44
CA GLU A 31 16.76 -4.88 7.43
C GLU A 31 17.65 -6.06 7.04
N LEU A 32 17.73 -7.06 7.91
CA LEU A 32 18.63 -8.22 7.79
C LEU A 32 17.88 -9.54 7.68
N ILE A 33 16.54 -9.50 7.72
CA ILE A 33 15.71 -10.68 7.52
C ILE A 33 15.80 -11.08 6.04
N ALA A 34 16.44 -12.23 5.77
CA ALA A 34 16.75 -12.67 4.41
C ALA A 34 15.53 -12.91 3.51
N SER A 35 14.35 -13.10 4.10
CA SER A 35 13.08 -13.29 3.38
C SER A 35 12.32 -11.99 3.11
N GLU A 36 12.72 -10.88 3.72
CA GLU A 36 12.06 -9.58 3.53
C GLU A 36 12.72 -8.78 2.41
N ASN A 37 11.95 -7.86 1.81
CA ASN A 37 12.41 -7.06 0.68
C ASN A 37 11.57 -5.79 0.52
N TYR A 38 12.14 -4.78 -0.14
CA TYR A 38 11.44 -3.56 -0.53
C TYR A 38 10.95 -3.67 -1.97
N THR A 39 9.64 -3.66 -2.17
CA THR A 39 9.08 -3.73 -3.51
C THR A 39 9.15 -2.39 -4.23
N SER A 40 9.07 -2.40 -5.57
CA SER A 40 9.09 -1.17 -6.35
C SER A 40 7.77 -0.38 -6.24
N PRO A 41 7.81 0.96 -6.40
CA PRO A 41 6.58 1.78 -6.48
C PRO A 41 5.61 1.33 -7.57
N ALA A 42 6.12 0.78 -8.67
CA ALA A 42 5.28 0.27 -9.77
C ALA A 42 4.43 -0.94 -9.33
N VAL A 43 4.98 -1.83 -8.51
CA VAL A 43 4.24 -2.98 -7.95
C VAL A 43 3.16 -2.49 -6.97
N MET A 44 3.48 -1.54 -6.09
CA MET A 44 2.49 -0.97 -5.16
C MET A 44 1.34 -0.27 -5.89
N ALA A 45 1.63 0.46 -6.98
CA ALA A 45 0.61 1.12 -7.79
C ALA A 45 -0.35 0.11 -8.46
N ALA A 46 0.16 -1.01 -8.97
CA ALA A 46 -0.66 -2.08 -9.52
C ALA A 46 -1.52 -2.75 -8.43
N GLN A 47 -0.96 -2.99 -7.24
CA GLN A 47 -1.67 -3.57 -6.10
C GLN A 47 -2.83 -2.69 -5.61
N GLY A 48 -2.64 -1.36 -5.58
CA GLY A 48 -3.68 -0.38 -5.23
C GLY A 48 -4.64 -0.01 -6.36
N SER A 49 -4.74 -0.80 -7.42
CA SER A 49 -5.50 -0.47 -8.63
C SER A 49 -6.95 -0.99 -8.60
N GLN A 50 -7.71 -0.61 -9.63
CA GLN A 50 -9.09 -1.05 -9.85
C GLN A 50 -9.25 -2.59 -9.99
N LEU A 51 -8.15 -3.34 -10.16
CA LEU A 51 -8.19 -4.80 -10.26
C LEU A 51 -8.83 -5.44 -9.01
N THR A 52 -8.71 -4.81 -7.84
CA THR A 52 -9.35 -5.30 -6.59
C THR A 52 -10.87 -5.39 -6.67
N ASN A 53 -11.50 -4.59 -7.53
CA ASN A 53 -12.96 -4.56 -7.66
C ASN A 53 -13.51 -5.70 -8.52
N LYS A 54 -12.64 -6.45 -9.21
CA LYS A 54 -13.07 -7.45 -10.17
C LYS A 54 -13.22 -8.82 -9.52
N TYR A 55 -14.42 -9.39 -9.64
CA TYR A 55 -14.65 -10.81 -9.47
C TYR A 55 -14.30 -11.54 -10.78
N ALA A 56 -13.36 -12.50 -10.78
CA ALA A 56 -12.79 -13.11 -11.98
C ALA A 56 -12.58 -14.63 -11.84
N GLU A 57 -13.68 -15.37 -11.60
CA GLU A 57 -13.66 -16.84 -11.64
C GLU A 57 -13.41 -17.37 -13.06
N GLY A 58 -12.76 -18.53 -13.17
CA GLY A 58 -12.44 -19.19 -14.43
C GLY A 58 -10.98 -19.02 -14.86
N TYR A 59 -10.71 -19.21 -16.14
CA TYR A 59 -9.41 -18.95 -16.78
C TYR A 59 -9.58 -17.80 -17.79
N PRO A 60 -8.48 -17.18 -18.26
CA PRO A 60 -8.55 -16.07 -19.22
C PRO A 60 -9.41 -16.36 -20.45
#